data_AF-A0A160TSC6-F1
#
_entry.id   AF-A0A160TSC6-F1
#
_cell.length_a   1.000
_cell.length_b   1.000
_cell.length_c   1.000
_cell.angle_alpha   90.00
_cell.angle_beta   90.00
_cell.angle_gamma   90.00
#
_symmetry.space_group_name_H-M   'P 1'
#
loop_
_entity.id
_entity.type
_entity.pdbx_description
1 polymer ?
#
loop_
_entity_poly.entity_id
_entity_poly.type
_entity_poly.pdbx_seq_one_letter_code
_entity_poly.pdbx_strand_id
1 'polypeptide(L)'
;MLTAARTPDYKVQPASVPLLPGRTLKGEQIAVPGAVIAQSPLGRPETVLLVDPIDLDRLGQKRHFSRETVFESARVAGIPGDPPVVFCETEQDPSFTKAMVGSMGFGLVGLLRPTKLVTRYCLYDSDNDEKLDHAILIGAKGDSGRAPFEITPARYGLISGLLLGDGSELRLRYAGTAGEKDSLSFDAELMLYGMSRPLPEVRHRISIARLPAYGVIEGAVVTVLEFDPQTKIARIRIDRDLAPGRLVVPEQKP
;
A
#
# COMPACT_ATOMS: atom_id res chain seq x y z
N MET A 1 7.41 9.44 40.43
CA MET A 1 6.61 9.87 39.26
C MET A 1 6.53 8.69 38.31
N LEU A 2 5.40 7.99 38.25
CA LEU A 2 5.12 7.02 37.19
C LEU A 2 4.73 7.80 35.94
N THR A 3 5.61 7.84 34.95
CA THR A 3 5.24 8.26 33.59
C THR A 3 4.19 7.28 33.08
N ALA A 4 2.93 7.70 33.03
CA ALA A 4 1.90 6.98 32.30
C ALA A 4 2.36 6.89 30.84
N ALA A 5 2.80 5.70 30.41
CA ALA A 5 3.09 5.43 29.03
C ALA A 5 1.80 5.73 28.24
N ARG A 6 1.87 6.75 27.37
CA ARG A 6 0.75 7.14 26.54
C ARG A 6 0.47 5.98 25.58
N THR A 7 -0.61 5.25 25.81
CA THR A 7 -0.99 4.08 25.01
C THR A 7 -1.18 4.50 23.54
N PRO A 8 -0.62 3.75 22.57
CA PRO A 8 -0.77 4.10 21.16
C PRO A 8 -2.24 4.13 20.74
N ASP A 9 -2.62 5.17 20.00
CA ASP A 9 -3.88 5.16 19.25
C ASP A 9 -3.61 4.38 17.95
N TYR A 10 -3.92 3.08 17.97
CA TYR A 10 -3.70 2.20 16.83
C TYR A 10 -4.57 2.63 15.65
N LYS A 11 -3.92 3.16 14.61
CA LYS A 11 -4.57 3.51 13.35
C LYS A 11 -4.16 2.50 12.29
N VAL A 12 -5.16 1.95 11.63
CA VAL A 12 -4.98 1.17 10.39
C VAL A 12 -4.57 2.17 9.31
N GLN A 13 -3.42 1.94 8.72
CA GLN A 13 -2.96 2.64 7.54
C GLN A 13 -3.24 1.78 6.30
N PRO A 14 -3.37 2.38 5.10
CA PRO A 14 -3.52 1.63 3.87
C PRO A 14 -2.41 0.59 3.73
N ALA A 15 -2.79 -0.59 3.29
CA ALA A 15 -1.85 -1.66 2.99
C ALA A 15 -0.91 -1.22 1.86
N SER A 16 0.35 -1.64 1.93
CA SER A 16 1.26 -1.45 0.80
C SER A 16 0.79 -2.32 -0.38
N VAL A 17 0.75 -1.74 -1.57
CA VAL A 17 0.49 -2.50 -2.80
C VAL A 17 1.81 -3.10 -3.30
N PRO A 18 1.89 -4.42 -3.53
CA PRO A 18 3.09 -5.03 -4.09
C PRO A 18 3.26 -4.63 -5.56
N LEU A 19 4.49 -4.34 -5.96
CA LEU A 19 4.87 -4.23 -7.36
C LEU A 19 5.14 -5.64 -7.88
N LEU A 20 4.28 -6.10 -8.80
CA LEU A 20 4.45 -7.42 -9.43
C LEU A 20 5.51 -7.33 -10.53
N PRO A 21 6.10 -8.46 -10.96
CA PRO A 21 7.10 -8.48 -12.02
C PRO A 21 6.66 -7.69 -13.27
N GLY A 22 7.56 -6.82 -13.74
CA GLY A 22 7.29 -5.89 -14.84
C GLY A 22 6.89 -6.55 -16.15
N ARG A 23 6.08 -5.84 -16.94
CA ARG A 23 5.84 -6.19 -18.34
C ARG A 23 7.04 -5.72 -19.15
N THR A 24 8.04 -6.60 -19.19
CA THR A 24 9.35 -6.46 -19.83
C THR A 24 9.35 -5.57 -21.09
N LEU A 25 9.80 -4.31 -20.95
CA LEU A 25 10.30 -3.46 -22.05
C LEU A 25 11.84 -3.46 -22.04
N LYS A 26 12.46 -4.64 -21.85
CA LYS A 26 13.91 -4.77 -21.76
C LYS A 26 14.57 -4.62 -23.12
N GLY A 27 15.81 -4.16 -23.09
CA GLY A 27 16.63 -3.97 -24.29
C GLY A 27 16.69 -2.52 -24.74
N GLU A 28 17.23 -2.32 -25.95
CA GLU A 28 17.39 -0.99 -26.54
C GLU A 28 16.07 -0.49 -27.11
N GLN A 29 15.78 0.79 -26.86
CA GLN A 29 14.60 1.46 -27.35
C GLN A 29 14.86 2.94 -27.61
N ILE A 30 14.10 3.50 -28.55
CA ILE A 30 14.09 4.93 -28.84
C ILE A 30 13.02 5.58 -27.96
N ALA A 31 13.44 6.50 -27.10
CA ALA A 31 12.57 7.23 -26.20
C ALA A 31 12.41 8.68 -26.69
N VAL A 32 11.16 9.05 -26.98
CA VAL A 32 10.74 10.44 -27.19
C VAL A 32 10.18 10.99 -25.88
N PRO A 33 10.25 12.30 -25.60
CA PRO A 33 9.62 12.87 -24.41
C PRO A 33 8.16 12.45 -24.29
N GLY A 34 7.78 11.93 -23.13
CA GLY A 34 6.47 11.34 -22.90
C GLY A 34 6.40 9.82 -23.10
N ALA A 35 7.43 9.16 -23.65
CA ALA A 35 7.42 7.70 -23.83
C ALA A 35 7.49 6.97 -22.48
N VAL A 36 6.66 5.94 -22.30
CA VAL A 36 6.79 4.98 -21.19
C VAL A 36 7.89 4.00 -21.55
N ILE A 37 8.91 3.92 -20.71
CA ILE A 37 10.13 3.14 -20.98
C ILE A 37 10.23 1.88 -20.11
N ALA A 38 9.49 1.84 -19.01
CA ALA A 38 9.31 0.65 -18.17
C ALA A 38 7.94 0.73 -17.48
N GLN A 39 7.34 -0.43 -17.20
CA GLN A 39 6.06 -0.50 -16.52
C GLN A 39 5.92 -1.79 -15.72
N SER A 40 5.29 -1.69 -14.55
CA SER A 40 5.08 -2.83 -13.67
C SER A 40 3.67 -2.81 -13.08
N PRO A 41 2.90 -3.91 -13.22
CA PRO A 41 1.56 -3.96 -12.66
C PRO A 41 1.60 -3.97 -11.14
N LEU A 42 0.57 -3.39 -10.54
CA LEU A 42 0.37 -3.42 -9.09
C LEU A 42 -0.47 -4.64 -8.71
N GLY A 43 -0.03 -5.33 -7.68
CA GLY A 43 -0.79 -6.40 -7.08
C GLY A 43 -1.73 -5.87 -6.00
N ARG A 44 -2.75 -6.67 -5.69
CA ARG A 44 -3.54 -6.49 -4.48
C ARG A 44 -2.62 -6.66 -3.27
N PRO A 45 -2.85 -5.89 -2.19
CA PRO A 45 -2.28 -6.23 -0.90
C PRO A 45 -2.55 -7.71 -0.57
N GLU A 46 -1.63 -8.34 0.15
CA GLU A 46 -1.81 -9.73 0.57
C GLU A 46 -3.12 -9.88 1.32
N THR A 47 -3.83 -10.96 1.04
CA THR A 47 -5.06 -11.30 1.75
C THR A 47 -4.89 -12.68 2.35
N VAL A 48 -5.50 -12.91 3.50
CA VAL A 48 -5.51 -14.23 4.12
C VAL A 48 -6.90 -14.81 4.07
N LEU A 49 -6.95 -16.10 3.79
CA LEU A 49 -8.14 -16.92 3.86
C LEU A 49 -8.04 -17.78 5.12
N LEU A 50 -8.98 -17.64 6.05
CA LEU A 50 -8.99 -18.49 7.24
C LEU A 50 -9.21 -19.96 6.86
N VAL A 51 -8.35 -20.84 7.37
CA VAL A 51 -8.52 -22.30 7.26
C VAL A 51 -9.29 -22.82 8.46
N ASP A 52 -8.93 -22.32 9.66
CA ASP A 52 -9.62 -22.64 10.91
C ASP A 52 -10.53 -21.47 11.33
N PRO A 53 -11.75 -21.74 11.84
CA PRO A 53 -12.64 -20.68 12.32
C PRO A 53 -12.10 -20.03 13.59
N ILE A 54 -12.46 -18.76 13.81
CA ILE A 54 -12.05 -17.98 14.97
C ILE A 54 -13.27 -17.37 15.63
N ASP A 55 -13.41 -17.59 16.93
CA ASP A 55 -14.37 -16.89 17.78
C ASP A 55 -13.64 -15.88 18.66
N LEU A 56 -13.98 -14.60 18.53
CA LEU A 56 -13.42 -13.52 19.32
C LEU A 56 -14.49 -12.89 20.20
N ASP A 57 -14.13 -12.65 21.46
CA ASP A 57 -14.90 -11.81 22.37
C ASP A 57 -13.96 -10.87 23.12
N ARG A 58 -13.95 -9.60 22.71
CA ARG A 58 -13.22 -8.54 23.39
C ARG A 58 -14.17 -7.42 23.73
N LEU A 59 -14.29 -7.12 25.02
CA LEU A 59 -15.17 -6.05 25.54
C LEU A 59 -16.63 -6.15 25.03
N GLY A 60 -17.15 -7.36 24.87
CA GLY A 60 -18.51 -7.60 24.38
C GLY A 60 -18.68 -7.43 22.86
N GLN A 61 -17.61 -7.15 22.12
CA GLN A 61 -17.61 -7.22 20.66
C GLN A 61 -17.39 -8.66 20.22
N LYS A 62 -18.45 -9.45 20.22
CA LYS A 62 -18.39 -10.85 19.77
C LYS A 62 -18.36 -10.92 18.25
N ARG A 63 -17.39 -11.63 17.68
CA ARG A 63 -17.30 -11.94 16.25
C ARG A 63 -16.95 -13.41 16.05
N HIS A 64 -17.68 -14.05 15.16
CA HIS A 64 -17.35 -15.36 14.63
C HIS A 64 -16.85 -15.16 13.20
N PHE A 65 -15.67 -15.68 12.90
CA PHE A 65 -15.11 -15.76 11.57
C PHE A 65 -15.07 -17.22 11.15
N SER A 66 -15.86 -17.57 10.16
CA SER A 66 -15.88 -18.93 9.64
C SER A 66 -14.60 -19.22 8.85
N ARG A 67 -14.38 -20.50 8.56
CA ARG A 67 -13.49 -20.89 7.47
C ARG A 67 -13.84 -20.11 6.19
N GLU A 68 -12.82 -19.84 5.39
CA GLU A 68 -12.88 -19.04 4.15
C GLU A 68 -13.22 -17.55 4.36
N THR A 69 -13.26 -17.06 5.59
CA THR A 69 -13.28 -15.61 5.84
C THR A 69 -12.00 -14.99 5.29
N VAL A 70 -12.14 -13.90 4.53
CA VAL A 70 -11.02 -13.15 3.96
C VAL A 70 -10.70 -11.94 4.83
N PHE A 71 -9.42 -11.75 5.14
CA PHE A 71 -8.89 -10.53 5.75
C PHE A 71 -7.88 -9.88 4.81
N GLU A 72 -7.82 -8.55 4.83
CA GLU A 72 -6.87 -7.79 4.02
C GLU A 72 -5.66 -7.41 4.84
N SER A 73 -4.47 -7.53 4.27
CA SER A 73 -3.25 -7.03 4.92
C SER A 73 -3.43 -5.55 5.24
N ALA A 74 -2.84 -5.14 6.35
CA ALA A 74 -2.91 -3.79 6.84
C ALA A 74 -1.62 -3.45 7.58
N ARG A 75 -1.36 -2.15 7.73
CA ARG A 75 -0.33 -1.68 8.65
C ARG A 75 -1.01 -1.04 9.85
N VAL A 76 -0.68 -1.52 11.05
CA VAL A 76 -1.21 -0.96 12.29
C VAL A 76 -0.04 -0.48 13.14
N ALA A 77 0.16 0.84 13.16
CA ALA A 77 1.33 1.43 13.82
C ALA A 77 1.25 1.27 15.35
N GLY A 78 2.38 0.88 15.95
CA GLY A 78 2.57 0.85 17.41
C GLY A 78 2.25 -0.48 18.09
N ILE A 79 1.95 -1.56 17.34
CA ILE A 79 1.72 -2.89 17.93
C ILE A 79 3.03 -3.32 18.62
N PRO A 80 2.99 -3.76 19.89
CA PRO A 80 4.17 -4.29 20.57
C PRO A 80 4.83 -5.41 19.75
N GLY A 81 6.15 -5.36 19.59
CA GLY A 81 6.90 -6.31 18.79
C GLY A 81 6.93 -6.01 17.29
N ASP A 82 6.12 -5.05 16.79
CA ASP A 82 6.02 -4.69 15.36
C ASP A 82 5.88 -5.94 14.46
N PRO A 83 4.77 -6.69 14.61
CA PRO A 83 4.63 -7.98 13.96
C PRO A 83 4.76 -7.87 12.44
N PRO A 84 5.39 -8.85 11.79
CA PRO A 84 5.75 -8.77 10.38
C PRO A 84 4.53 -8.71 9.45
N VAL A 85 3.41 -9.29 9.87
CA VAL A 85 2.17 -9.36 9.08
C VAL A 85 0.94 -9.10 9.96
N VAL A 86 0.07 -8.19 9.52
CA VAL A 86 -1.20 -7.88 10.17
C VAL A 86 -2.30 -7.89 9.12
N PHE A 87 -3.43 -8.53 9.43
CA PHE A 87 -4.58 -8.64 8.55
C PHE A 87 -5.84 -8.14 9.27
N CYS A 88 -6.55 -7.18 8.68
CA CYS A 88 -7.74 -6.58 9.26
C CYS A 88 -9.01 -7.02 8.54
N GLU A 89 -10.11 -7.08 9.29
CA GLU A 89 -11.46 -7.20 8.73
C GLU A 89 -11.66 -6.04 7.73
N THR A 90 -12.16 -6.37 6.52
CA THR A 90 -12.55 -5.36 5.54
C THR A 90 -13.55 -4.41 6.18
N GLU A 91 -13.35 -3.11 5.99
CA GLU A 91 -14.24 -2.11 6.58
C GLU A 91 -15.68 -2.35 6.09
N GLN A 92 -16.56 -2.74 7.01
CA GLN A 92 -17.99 -2.75 6.74
C GLN A 92 -18.44 -1.31 6.66
N ASP A 93 -18.42 -0.76 5.44
CA ASP A 93 -18.92 0.58 5.13
C ASP A 93 -20.28 0.74 5.82
N PRO A 94 -20.44 1.65 6.81
CA PRO A 94 -21.70 1.81 7.48
C PRO A 94 -22.67 2.34 6.44
N SER A 95 -23.50 1.44 5.90
CA SER A 95 -24.53 1.76 4.91
C SER A 95 -25.13 3.13 5.20
N PHE A 96 -25.21 3.98 4.17
CA PHE A 96 -25.73 5.34 4.16
C PHE A 96 -26.94 5.56 5.11
N THR A 97 -27.76 4.54 5.29
CA THR A 97 -28.88 4.44 6.23
C THR A 97 -28.50 4.66 7.71
N LYS A 98 -27.36 4.16 8.22
CA LYS A 98 -26.91 4.38 9.61
C LYS A 98 -26.46 5.82 9.85
N ALA A 99 -25.80 6.46 8.88
CA ALA A 99 -25.47 7.87 8.94
C ALA A 99 -26.75 8.74 8.95
N MET A 100 -27.76 8.35 8.16
CA MET A 100 -29.03 9.05 8.09
C MET A 100 -29.87 8.90 9.38
N VAL A 101 -29.96 7.70 9.95
CA VAL A 101 -30.68 7.47 11.22
C VAL A 101 -29.99 8.17 12.40
N GLY A 102 -28.65 8.24 12.40
CA GLY A 102 -27.89 9.02 13.38
C GLY A 102 -28.18 10.53 13.31
N SER A 103 -28.37 11.06 12.09
CA SER A 103 -28.72 12.48 11.88
C SER A 103 -30.15 12.84 12.30
N MET A 104 -31.09 11.90 12.14
CA MET A 104 -32.50 12.11 12.53
C MET A 104 -32.73 11.95 14.04
N GLY A 105 -31.97 11.09 14.73
CA GLY A 105 -32.16 10.80 16.16
C GLY A 105 -31.52 11.80 17.14
N PHE A 106 -30.50 12.55 16.73
CA PHE A 106 -29.71 13.37 17.67
C PHE A 106 -29.40 14.82 17.22
N GLY A 107 -29.96 15.27 16.09
CA GLY A 107 -29.76 16.62 15.56
C GLY A 107 -28.28 16.96 15.29
N LEU A 108 -27.97 18.26 15.14
CA LEU A 108 -26.60 18.79 14.87
C LEU A 108 -25.53 18.36 15.89
N VAL A 109 -25.91 17.90 17.09
CA VAL A 109 -24.99 17.37 18.11
C VAL A 109 -24.60 15.91 17.82
N GLY A 110 -25.43 15.15 17.09
CA GLY A 110 -25.12 13.81 16.59
C GLY A 110 -24.07 13.77 15.48
N LEU A 111 -23.93 14.86 14.72
CA LEU A 111 -22.86 15.06 13.72
C LEU A 111 -21.49 15.33 14.36
N LEU A 112 -21.47 15.90 15.57
CA LEU A 112 -20.25 16.26 16.30
C LEU A 112 -19.78 15.19 17.31
N ARG A 113 -20.63 14.20 17.60
CA ARG A 113 -20.21 13.01 18.33
C ARG A 113 -19.86 11.93 17.31
N PRO A 114 -18.61 11.44 17.25
CA PRO A 114 -18.29 10.27 16.43
C PRO A 114 -19.15 9.10 16.90
N THR A 115 -20.23 8.84 16.18
CA THR A 115 -21.24 7.84 16.48
C THR A 115 -20.66 6.51 16.07
N LYS A 116 -19.97 5.87 17.03
CA LYS A 116 -19.28 4.58 16.93
C LYS A 116 -18.20 4.57 15.85
N LEU A 117 -16.96 4.82 16.25
CA LEU A 117 -15.79 4.32 15.53
C LEU A 117 -16.09 2.87 15.12
N VAL A 118 -16.11 2.57 13.83
CA VAL A 118 -16.34 1.21 13.33
C VAL A 118 -15.23 0.35 13.92
N THR A 119 -15.61 -0.54 14.85
CA THR A 119 -14.65 -1.44 15.46
C THR A 119 -14.40 -2.60 14.51
N ARG A 120 -13.14 -2.86 14.22
CA ARG A 120 -12.70 -3.97 13.36
C ARG A 120 -11.65 -4.79 14.08
N TYR A 121 -11.71 -6.11 13.91
CA TYR A 121 -10.63 -6.96 14.38
C TYR A 121 -9.50 -6.97 13.36
N CYS A 122 -8.27 -6.83 13.86
CA CYS A 122 -7.09 -7.17 13.12
C CYS A 122 -6.40 -8.34 13.81
N LEU A 123 -5.94 -9.30 13.02
CA LEU A 123 -5.28 -10.51 13.42
C LEU A 123 -3.84 -10.45 12.94
N TYR A 124 -2.91 -11.00 13.70
CA TYR A 124 -1.52 -11.09 13.28
C TYR A 124 -0.91 -12.39 13.73
N ASP A 125 0.11 -12.78 12.98
CA ASP A 125 0.99 -13.92 13.25
C ASP A 125 2.27 -13.34 13.86
N SER A 126 2.45 -13.56 15.16
CA SER A 126 3.50 -12.90 15.95
C SER A 126 4.89 -13.52 15.74
N ASP A 127 4.97 -14.79 15.38
CA ASP A 127 6.20 -15.56 15.19
C ASP A 127 6.44 -16.04 13.75
N ASN A 128 5.52 -15.71 12.84
CA ASN A 128 5.53 -16.01 11.41
C ASN A 128 5.52 -17.54 11.13
N ASP A 129 4.63 -18.26 11.82
CA ASP A 129 4.45 -19.72 11.74
C ASP A 129 3.25 -20.18 10.89
N GLU A 130 2.64 -19.24 10.15
CA GLU A 130 1.41 -19.42 9.35
C GLU A 130 0.15 -19.66 10.19
N LYS A 131 0.15 -19.20 11.44
CA LYS A 131 -1.04 -19.16 12.30
C LYS A 131 -1.26 -17.76 12.87
N LEU A 132 -2.51 -17.33 12.84
CA LEU A 132 -2.93 -16.12 13.54
C LEU A 132 -3.07 -16.49 15.01
N ASP A 133 -2.25 -15.88 15.86
CA ASP A 133 -2.13 -16.19 17.29
C ASP A 133 -2.49 -14.99 18.19
N HIS A 134 -2.61 -13.80 17.60
CA HIS A 134 -3.05 -12.59 18.29
C HIS A 134 -4.14 -11.83 17.53
N ALA A 135 -4.92 -11.08 18.29
CA ALA A 135 -5.92 -10.15 17.78
C ALA A 135 -5.83 -8.79 18.48
N ILE A 136 -6.26 -7.75 17.77
CA ILE A 136 -6.46 -6.40 18.30
C ILE A 136 -7.80 -5.86 17.81
N LEU A 137 -8.53 -5.20 18.70
CA LEU A 137 -9.79 -4.53 18.37
C LEU A 137 -9.54 -3.04 18.09
N ILE A 138 -9.45 -2.69 16.81
CA ILE A 138 -9.28 -1.30 16.40
C ILE A 138 -10.57 -0.51 16.63
N GLY A 139 -10.46 0.77 16.97
CA GLY A 139 -11.60 1.65 17.21
C GLY A 139 -12.23 1.53 18.59
N ALA A 140 -11.75 0.61 19.43
CA ALA A 140 -12.17 0.48 20.81
C ALA A 140 -11.74 1.68 21.68
N LYS A 141 -12.60 2.02 22.65
CA LYS A 141 -12.33 3.06 23.66
C LYS A 141 -11.67 2.44 24.90
N GLY A 142 -10.72 3.16 25.50
CA GLY A 142 -10.01 2.75 26.71
C GLY A 142 -8.83 1.80 26.45
N ASP A 143 -7.88 1.76 27.39
CA ASP A 143 -6.60 1.04 27.24
C ASP A 143 -6.78 -0.48 27.07
N SER A 144 -7.73 -1.08 27.80
CA SER A 144 -8.02 -2.52 27.73
C SER A 144 -8.61 -2.98 26.38
N GLY A 145 -9.27 -2.07 25.66
CA GLY A 145 -9.82 -2.34 24.34
C GLY A 145 -8.79 -2.22 23.22
N ARG A 146 -7.68 -1.53 23.50
CA ARG A 146 -6.65 -1.20 22.53
C ARG A 146 -5.45 -2.14 22.61
N ALA A 147 -5.23 -2.79 23.75
CA ALA A 147 -4.18 -3.78 23.88
C ALA A 147 -4.47 -5.02 23.01
N PRO A 148 -3.47 -5.50 22.22
CA PRO A 148 -3.56 -6.81 21.61
C PRO A 148 -3.76 -7.92 22.65
N PHE A 149 -4.32 -9.04 22.23
CA PHE A 149 -4.56 -10.21 23.08
C PHE A 149 -4.34 -11.51 22.30
N GLU A 150 -3.90 -12.54 23.01
CA GLU A 150 -3.71 -13.88 22.45
C GLU A 150 -5.06 -14.54 22.12
N ILE A 151 -5.07 -15.31 21.05
CA ILE A 151 -6.20 -16.13 20.60
C ILE A 151 -5.76 -17.58 20.46
N THR A 152 -6.72 -18.50 20.30
CA THR A 152 -6.35 -19.87 19.90
C THR A 152 -5.73 -19.81 18.50
N PRO A 153 -4.52 -20.35 18.28
CA PRO A 153 -3.86 -20.29 16.98
C PRO A 153 -4.73 -20.88 15.87
N ALA A 154 -4.92 -20.10 14.80
CA ALA A 154 -5.75 -20.48 13.68
C ALA A 154 -4.96 -20.41 12.37
N ARG A 155 -4.96 -21.51 11.60
CA ARG A 155 -4.24 -21.56 10.33
C ARG A 155 -4.91 -20.67 9.29
N TYR A 156 -4.08 -20.11 8.42
CA TYR A 156 -4.54 -19.32 7.29
C TYR A 156 -3.79 -19.69 6.00
N GLY A 157 -4.41 -19.44 4.85
CA GLY A 157 -3.75 -19.49 3.55
C GLY A 157 -3.51 -18.08 3.03
N LEU A 158 -2.34 -17.83 2.44
CA LEU A 158 -2.02 -16.57 1.79
C LEU A 158 -2.51 -16.56 0.33
N ILE A 159 -3.21 -15.50 -0.03
CA ILE A 159 -3.56 -15.16 -1.41
C ILE A 159 -2.74 -13.92 -1.78
N SER A 160 -1.76 -14.11 -2.67
CA SER A 160 -0.82 -13.09 -3.13
C SER A 160 -0.72 -13.06 -4.65
N GLY A 161 -0.11 -12.03 -5.21
CA GLY A 161 0.18 -11.95 -6.65
C GLY A 161 -1.03 -11.65 -7.55
N LEU A 162 -2.22 -11.43 -6.99
CA LEU A 162 -3.40 -11.00 -7.76
C LEU A 162 -3.22 -9.57 -8.23
N LEU A 163 -3.65 -9.24 -9.46
CA LEU A 163 -3.64 -7.87 -9.97
C LEU A 163 -4.64 -7.00 -9.20
N LEU A 164 -4.24 -5.76 -8.88
CA LEU A 164 -5.09 -4.80 -8.16
C LEU A 164 -6.34 -4.41 -8.97
N GLY A 165 -6.21 -4.40 -10.29
CA GLY A 165 -7.27 -4.11 -11.24
C GLY A 165 -6.68 -3.53 -12.53
N ASP A 166 -7.47 -3.51 -13.58
CA ASP A 166 -7.03 -3.00 -14.88
C ASP A 166 -6.57 -1.54 -14.80
N GLY A 167 -5.45 -1.25 -15.45
CA GLY A 167 -4.85 0.09 -15.43
C GLY A 167 -4.19 0.48 -14.10
N SER A 168 -3.94 -0.48 -13.19
CA SER A 168 -3.16 -0.25 -11.96
C SER A 168 -1.70 -0.68 -12.14
N GLU A 169 -0.79 0.28 -12.27
CA GLU A 169 0.62 0.05 -12.60
C GLU A 169 1.52 1.22 -12.19
N LEU A 170 2.79 0.93 -11.94
CA LEU A 170 3.86 1.94 -11.90
C LEU A 170 4.44 2.07 -13.31
N ARG A 171 4.57 3.30 -13.80
CA ARG A 171 5.18 3.61 -15.09
C ARG A 171 6.42 4.47 -14.87
N LEU A 172 7.48 4.18 -15.63
CA LEU A 172 8.62 5.08 -15.76
C LEU A 172 8.56 5.75 -17.12
N ARG A 173 8.48 7.09 -17.14
CA ARG A 173 8.34 7.89 -18.35
C ARG A 173 9.60 8.69 -18.61
N TYR A 174 10.09 8.70 -19.84
CA TYR A 174 11.16 9.62 -20.24
C TYR A 174 10.59 11.03 -20.43
N ALA A 175 11.07 12.01 -19.68
CA ALA A 175 10.57 13.39 -19.69
C ALA A 175 11.37 14.33 -20.61
N GLY A 176 12.51 13.89 -21.15
CA GLY A 176 13.42 14.75 -21.91
C GLY A 176 14.51 15.36 -21.04
N THR A 177 14.83 16.63 -21.26
CA THR A 177 15.90 17.34 -20.53
C THR A 177 15.46 17.74 -19.12
N ALA A 178 16.38 17.67 -18.16
CA ALA A 178 16.10 17.99 -16.75
C ALA A 178 16.12 19.48 -16.39
N GLY A 179 16.25 20.37 -17.37
CA GLY A 179 16.47 21.82 -17.14
C GLY A 179 17.92 22.19 -16.81
N GLU A 180 18.71 21.23 -16.31
CA GLU A 180 20.16 21.34 -16.16
C GLU A 180 20.88 20.91 -17.45
N LYS A 181 22.04 21.54 -17.71
CA LYS A 181 22.89 21.19 -18.85
C LYS A 181 23.37 19.73 -18.69
N ASP A 182 23.32 18.98 -19.78
CA ASP A 182 23.78 17.59 -19.85
C ASP A 182 23.09 16.66 -18.82
N SER A 183 21.79 16.87 -18.59
CA SER A 183 20.97 15.97 -17.77
C SER A 183 19.63 15.65 -18.43
N LEU A 184 19.25 14.38 -18.33
CA LEU A 184 17.92 13.88 -18.73
C LEU A 184 17.05 13.63 -17.49
N SER A 185 15.74 13.68 -17.68
CA SER A 185 14.74 13.43 -16.64
C SER A 185 13.85 12.25 -16.97
N PHE A 186 13.46 11.53 -15.92
CA PHE A 186 12.57 10.39 -15.96
C PHE A 186 11.56 10.54 -14.83
N ASP A 187 10.28 10.44 -15.16
CA ASP A 187 9.17 10.65 -14.24
C ASP A 187 8.52 9.31 -13.87
N ALA A 188 8.43 8.99 -12.59
CA ALA A 188 7.75 7.82 -12.06
C ALA A 188 6.26 8.15 -11.80
N GLU A 189 5.35 7.48 -12.50
CA GLU A 189 3.91 7.70 -12.41
C GLU A 189 3.21 6.48 -11.83
N LEU A 190 2.48 6.67 -10.72
CA LEU A 190 1.58 5.65 -10.22
C LEU A 190 0.22 5.78 -10.90
N MET A 191 -0.29 4.69 -11.47
CA MET A 191 -1.65 4.60 -11.97
C MET A 191 -2.43 3.65 -11.07
N LEU A 192 -3.60 4.07 -10.59
CA LEU A 192 -4.54 3.22 -9.86
C LEU A 192 -5.89 3.25 -10.56
N TYR A 193 -6.35 2.09 -11.03
CA TYR A 193 -7.61 1.95 -11.76
C TYR A 193 -7.72 2.95 -12.93
N GLY A 194 -6.61 3.13 -13.67
CA GLY A 194 -6.55 4.06 -14.80
C GLY A 194 -6.40 5.54 -14.43
N MET A 195 -6.33 5.91 -13.15
CA MET A 195 -6.16 7.29 -12.68
C MET A 195 -4.76 7.57 -12.15
N SER A 196 -4.22 8.75 -12.45
CA SER A 196 -2.88 9.16 -12.00
C SER A 196 -2.85 9.51 -10.50
N ARG A 197 -1.93 8.83 -9.84
CA ARG A 197 -1.32 8.92 -8.50
C ARG A 197 -0.25 9.99 -8.27
N PRO A 198 -0.38 11.00 -7.37
CA PRO A 198 0.83 11.66 -6.89
C PRO A 198 1.74 10.66 -6.17
N LEU A 199 3.01 10.59 -6.60
CA LEU A 199 4.10 9.93 -5.88
C LEU A 199 5.06 11.00 -5.32
N PRO A 200 5.63 10.81 -4.13
CA PRO A 200 6.78 11.61 -3.70
C PRO A 200 7.98 11.33 -4.63
N GLU A 201 8.79 12.36 -4.90
CA GLU A 201 10.05 12.26 -5.68
C GLU A 201 9.91 11.73 -7.12
N VAL A 202 8.82 12.12 -7.81
CA VAL A 202 8.50 11.72 -9.20
C VAL A 202 9.67 11.81 -10.19
N ARG A 203 10.52 12.83 -10.08
CA ARG A 203 11.50 13.16 -11.12
C ARG A 203 12.91 12.71 -10.78
N HIS A 204 13.38 11.71 -11.48
CA HIS A 204 14.74 11.22 -11.44
C HIS A 204 15.58 11.86 -12.54
N ARG A 205 16.88 11.97 -12.30
CA ARG A 205 17.83 12.60 -13.23
C ARG A 205 18.97 11.66 -13.53
N ILE A 206 19.38 11.63 -14.80
CA ILE A 206 20.60 10.96 -15.23
C ILE A 206 21.48 12.01 -15.91
N SER A 207 22.67 12.23 -15.37
CA SER A 207 23.67 13.09 -16.02
C SER A 207 24.20 12.37 -17.26
N ILE A 208 24.13 13.04 -18.40
CA ILE A 208 24.61 12.58 -19.71
C ILE A 208 25.86 13.33 -20.15
N ALA A 209 26.60 13.93 -19.20
CA ALA A 209 27.86 14.62 -19.47
C ALA A 209 28.90 13.72 -20.16
N ARG A 210 28.79 12.40 -19.97
CA ARG A 210 29.50 11.36 -20.72
C ARG A 210 28.55 10.20 -20.99
N LEU A 211 28.59 9.65 -22.20
CA LEU A 211 27.78 8.51 -22.61
C LEU A 211 28.68 7.27 -22.87
N PRO A 212 28.19 6.04 -22.59
CA PRO A 212 26.89 5.75 -21.99
C PRO A 212 26.82 6.17 -20.51
N ALA A 213 25.64 6.61 -20.08
CA ALA A 213 25.36 6.98 -18.68
C ALA A 213 24.23 6.12 -18.15
N TYR A 214 24.22 5.78 -16.86
CA TYR A 214 23.14 5.00 -16.28
C TYR A 214 22.62 5.62 -14.98
N GLY A 215 21.39 5.24 -14.64
CA GLY A 215 20.74 5.57 -13.38
C GLY A 215 19.90 4.41 -12.89
N VAL A 216 19.76 4.29 -11.57
CA VAL A 216 18.86 3.34 -10.93
C VAL A 216 17.62 4.09 -10.45
N ILE A 217 16.46 3.71 -10.96
CA ILE A 217 15.18 4.39 -10.71
C ILE A 217 14.16 3.34 -10.32
N GLU A 218 13.67 3.35 -9.07
CA GLU A 218 12.73 2.34 -8.57
C GLU A 218 13.20 0.89 -8.85
N GLY A 219 14.52 0.68 -8.73
CA GLY A 219 15.19 -0.58 -9.03
C GLY A 219 15.40 -0.92 -10.51
N ALA A 220 14.79 -0.17 -11.43
CA ALA A 220 15.09 -0.25 -12.86
C ALA A 220 16.48 0.34 -13.14
N VAL A 221 17.28 -0.32 -13.99
CA VAL A 221 18.57 0.19 -14.46
C VAL A 221 18.38 0.73 -15.86
N VAL A 222 18.39 2.06 -15.97
CA VAL A 222 18.21 2.78 -17.23
C VAL A 222 19.57 3.28 -17.69
N THR A 223 20.01 2.83 -18.86
CA THR A 223 21.24 3.29 -19.51
C THR A 223 20.90 4.14 -20.71
N VAL A 224 21.34 5.39 -20.72
CA VAL A 224 21.32 6.28 -21.87
C VAL A 224 22.54 6.00 -22.73
N LEU A 225 22.32 5.63 -23.99
CA LEU A 225 23.36 5.33 -24.96
C LEU A 225 23.67 6.56 -25.82
N GLU A 226 22.63 7.23 -26.30
CA GLU A 226 22.73 8.41 -27.17
C GLU A 226 21.61 9.40 -26.83
N PHE A 227 21.85 10.68 -27.09
CA PHE A 227 20.86 11.75 -26.95
C PHE A 227 21.05 12.81 -28.04
N ASP A 228 19.97 13.13 -28.74
CA ASP A 228 19.93 14.24 -29.68
C ASP A 228 19.32 15.49 -29.00
N PRO A 229 20.11 16.55 -28.77
CA PRO A 229 19.64 17.76 -28.13
C PRO A 229 18.66 18.58 -28.98
N GLN A 230 18.57 18.38 -30.29
CA GLN A 230 17.62 19.10 -31.15
C GLN A 230 16.23 18.47 -31.05
N THR A 231 16.14 17.17 -31.27
CA THR A 231 14.86 16.43 -31.26
C THR A 231 14.42 15.97 -29.86
N LYS A 232 15.34 16.03 -28.88
CA LYS A 232 15.17 15.52 -27.50
C LYS A 232 14.97 14.01 -27.43
N ILE A 233 15.28 13.29 -28.50
CA ILE A 233 15.18 11.84 -28.58
C ILE A 233 16.42 11.21 -27.93
N ALA A 234 16.20 10.17 -27.13
CA ALA A 234 17.27 9.39 -26.54
C ALA A 234 17.21 7.93 -27.03
N ARG A 235 18.37 7.34 -27.29
CA ARG A 235 18.50 5.88 -27.37
C ARG A 235 18.85 5.37 -25.99
N ILE A 236 17.97 4.58 -25.40
CA ILE A 236 18.12 4.05 -24.05
C ILE A 236 18.10 2.53 -24.06
N ARG A 237 18.67 1.92 -23.03
CA ARG A 237 18.62 0.50 -22.78
C ARG A 237 18.13 0.26 -21.36
N ILE A 238 17.14 -0.60 -21.21
CA ILE A 238 16.69 -1.07 -19.89
C ILE A 238 17.44 -2.36 -19.59
N ASP A 239 18.48 -2.26 -18.75
CA ASP A 239 19.31 -3.39 -18.34
C ASP A 239 18.61 -4.24 -17.27
N ARG A 240 17.78 -3.59 -16.45
CA ARG A 240 16.93 -4.22 -15.44
C ARG A 240 15.60 -3.47 -15.37
N ASP A 241 14.51 -4.21 -15.30
CA ASP A 241 13.16 -3.65 -15.15
C ASP A 241 12.93 -3.16 -13.71
N LEU A 242 11.81 -2.45 -13.48
CA LEU A 242 11.36 -2.04 -12.16
C LEU A 242 11.42 -3.24 -11.19
N ALA A 243 12.05 -3.05 -10.03
CA ALA A 243 12.27 -4.15 -9.10
C ALA A 243 11.00 -4.47 -8.32
N PRO A 244 10.70 -5.76 -8.05
CA PRO A 244 9.63 -6.10 -7.11
C PRO A 244 9.83 -5.37 -5.79
N GLY A 245 8.74 -4.84 -5.24
CA GLY A 245 8.78 -3.98 -4.08
C GLY A 245 7.39 -3.74 -3.50
N ARG A 246 7.29 -2.85 -2.53
CA ARG A 246 6.03 -2.46 -1.87
C ARG A 246 5.88 -0.95 -1.92
N LEU A 247 4.78 -0.47 -2.48
CA LEU A 247 4.46 0.95 -2.56
C LEU A 247 3.37 1.26 -1.53
N VAL A 248 3.62 2.25 -0.67
CA VAL A 248 2.58 2.81 0.18
C VAL A 248 1.90 3.91 -0.61
N VAL A 249 0.64 3.69 -0.98
CA VAL A 249 -0.15 4.71 -1.67
C VAL A 249 -0.61 5.73 -0.64
N PRO A 250 -0.31 7.03 -0.80
CA PRO A 250 -0.84 8.06 0.08
C PRO A 250 -2.38 8.07 0.04
N GLU A 251 -3.04 8.13 1.20
CA GLU A 251 -4.48 8.38 1.24
C GLU A 251 -4.79 9.72 0.55
N GLN A 252 -5.83 9.75 -0.28
CA GLN A 252 -6.37 11.03 -0.73
C GLN A 252 -6.92 11.75 0.48
N LYS A 253 -6.40 12.94 0.78
CA LYS A 253 -7.21 13.92 1.51
C LYS A 253 -8.35 14.31 0.56
N PRO A 254 -9.62 14.13 0.96
CA PRO A 254 -10.75 14.61 0.18
C PRO A 254 -10.71 16.12 -0.03
#